data_AF-A0A2D6RI04-F1
#
_entry.id   AF-A0A2D6RI04-F1
#
_cell.length_a   1.000
_cell.length_b   1.000
_cell.length_c   1.000
_cell.angle_alpha   90.00
_cell.angle_beta   90.00
_cell.angle_gamma   90.00
#
_symmetry.space_group_name_H-M   'P 1'
#
loop_
_entity.id
_entity.type
_entity.pdbx_description
1 polymer ?
#
loop_
_entity_poly.entity_id
_entity_poly.type
_entity_poly.pdbx_seq_one_letter_code
_entity_poly.pdbx_strand_id
1 'polypeptide(L)' 'MNRKKKIKTTLLAKKKKANAKLHKSNKPKYVSKAERARLAAESETTDNTIENSAVQEGEASEGKA' A
#
# COMPACT_ATOMS: atom_id res chain seq x y z
N MET A 1 -6.70 -21.31 -34.85
CA MET A 1 -5.50 -20.76 -34.16
C MET A 1 -4.45 -21.86 -34.06
N ASN A 2 -3.33 -21.75 -34.77
CA ASN A 2 -2.26 -22.76 -34.67
C ASN A 2 -1.75 -22.87 -33.24
N ARG A 3 -1.32 -24.07 -32.82
CA ARG A 3 -0.83 -24.37 -31.46
C ARG A 3 0.13 -23.31 -30.91
N LYS A 4 1.09 -22.86 -31.74
CA LYS A 4 2.05 -21.78 -31.43
C LYS A 4 1.34 -20.47 -31.03
N LYS A 5 0.33 -20.04 -31.79
CA LYS A 5 -0.42 -18.80 -31.50
C LYS A 5 -1.25 -18.95 -30.22
N LYS A 6 -1.87 -20.11 -29.98
CA LYS A 6 -2.65 -20.37 -28.75
C LYS A 6 -1.77 -20.29 -27.49
N ILE A 7 -0.59 -20.92 -27.51
CA ILE A 7 0.37 -20.85 -26.40
C ILE A 7 0.79 -19.39 -26.12
N LYS A 8 1.15 -18.65 -27.17
CA LYS A 8 1.52 -17.23 -27.04
C LYS A 8 0.41 -16.39 -26.41
N THR A 9 -0.84 -16.57 -26.85
CA THR A 9 -1.98 -15.83 -26.27
C THR A 9 -2.20 -16.15 -24.79
N THR A 10 -2.09 -17.42 -24.39
CA THR A 10 -2.27 -17.83 -22.99
C THR A 10 -1.18 -17.24 -22.10
N LEU A 11 0.08 -17.27 -22.53
CA LEU A 11 1.21 -16.70 -21.77
C LEU A 11 1.07 -15.18 -21.60
N LEU A 12 0.70 -14.47 -22.67
CA LEU A 12 0.46 -13.03 -22.61
C LEU A 12 -0.71 -12.68 -21.68
N ALA A 13 -1.80 -13.44 -21.72
CA ALA A 13 -2.94 -13.23 -20.83
C ALA A 13 -2.55 -13.41 -19.35
N LYS A 14 -1.77 -14.45 -19.02
CA LYS A 14 -1.25 -14.67 -17.66
C LYS A 14 -0.33 -13.54 -17.21
N LYS A 15 0.60 -13.11 -18.06
CA LYS A 15 1.51 -11.99 -17.77
C LYS A 15 0.73 -10.68 -17.51
N LYS A 16 -0.26 -10.36 -18.33
CA LYS A 16 -1.12 -9.18 -18.14
C LYS A 16 -1.87 -9.23 -16.81
N LYS A 17 -2.43 -10.39 -16.44
CA LYS A 17 -3.11 -10.58 -15.15
C LYS A 17 -2.18 -10.41 -13.95
N ALA A 18 -0.94 -10.89 -14.04
CA ALA A 18 0.06 -10.70 -12.98
C ALA A 18 0.46 -9.21 -12.85
N ASN A 19 0.76 -8.55 -13.97
CA ASN A 19 1.13 -7.13 -13.96
C ASN A 19 0.00 -6.23 -13.47
N ALA A 20 -1.25 -6.51 -13.83
CA ALA A 20 -2.40 -5.75 -13.36
C ALA A 20 -2.56 -5.77 -11.82
N LYS A 21 -2.12 -6.84 -11.15
CA LYS A 21 -2.11 -6.93 -9.69
C LYS A 21 -0.97 -6.15 -9.04
N LEU A 22 0.14 -5.99 -9.76
CA LEU A 22 1.32 -5.27 -9.27
C LEU A 22 1.21 -3.75 -9.49
N HIS A 23 0.50 -3.30 -10.53
CA HIS A 23 0.29 -1.89 -10.80
C HIS A 23 -0.82 -1.31 -9.92
N LYS A 24 -0.46 -0.86 -8.72
CA LYS A 24 -1.23 0.18 -8.02
C LYS A 24 -0.97 1.52 -8.70
N SER A 25 -2.02 2.23 -9.13
CA SER A 25 -1.84 3.61 -9.60
C SER A 25 -1.34 4.43 -8.42
N ASN A 26 -0.11 4.95 -8.49
CA ASN A 26 0.48 5.79 -7.45
C ASN A 26 -0.14 7.19 -7.36
N LYS A 27 -1.28 7.41 -8.01
CA LYS A 27 -2.01 8.67 -8.01
C LYS A 27 -3.16 8.52 -7.04
N PRO A 28 -3.33 9.45 -6.08
CA PRO A 28 -4.52 9.45 -5.25
C PRO A 28 -5.74 9.58 -6.16
N LYS A 29 -6.76 8.77 -5.91
CA LYS A 29 -8.03 8.87 -6.64
C LYS A 29 -8.54 10.30 -6.49
N TYR A 30 -8.96 10.93 -7.59
CA TYR A 30 -9.53 12.28 -7.51
C TYR A 30 -10.84 12.21 -6.72
N VAL A 31 -10.78 12.67 -5.48
CA VAL A 31 -11.92 12.85 -4.59
C VAL A 31 -12.31 14.33 -4.59
N SER A 32 -13.60 14.61 -4.38
CA SER A 32 -14.09 15.99 -4.32
C SER A 32 -13.41 16.77 -3.18
N LYS A 33 -13.48 18.11 -3.22
CA LYS A 33 -12.87 18.95 -2.17
C LYS A 33 -13.39 18.62 -0.77
N ALA A 34 -14.67 18.29 -0.64
CA ALA A 34 -15.29 17.88 0.62
C ALA A 34 -14.74 16.54 1.14
N GLU A 35 -14.64 15.55 0.26
CA GLU A 35 -14.09 14.22 0.61
C GLU A 35 -12.60 14.30 0.97
N ARG A 36 -11.82 15.17 0.31
CA ARG A 36 -10.41 15.38 0.66
C ARG A 36 -10.23 15.99 2.06
N ALA A 37 -11.08 16.95 2.44
CA ALA A 37 -11.05 17.53 3.78
C ALA A 37 -11.42 16.50 4.86
N ARG A 38 -12.43 15.65 4.57
CA ARG A 38 -12.84 14.57 5.48
C ARG A 38 -11.74 13.54 5.69
N LEU A 39 -11.07 13.12 4.60
CA LEU A 39 -9.98 12.14 4.66
C LEU A 39 -8.72 12.69 5.32
N ALA A 40 -8.41 13.98 5.16
CA ALA A 40 -7.26 14.62 5.82
C ALA A 40 -7.42 14.65 7.35
N ALA A 41 -8.62 15.04 7.83
CA ALA A 41 -8.94 15.02 9.25
C ALA A 41 -8.90 13.60 9.85
N GLU A 42 -9.25 12.57 9.06
CA GLU A 42 -9.19 11.18 9.49
C GLU A 42 -7.74 10.64 9.48
N SER A 43 -6.92 11.00 8.48
CA SER A 43 -5.51 10.57 8.42
C SER A 43 -4.62 11.16 9.52
N GLU A 44 -4.89 12.40 9.95
CA GLU A 44 -4.17 13.01 11.07
C GLU A 44 -4.37 12.26 12.40
N THR A 45 -5.49 11.54 12.56
CA THR A 45 -5.73 10.71 13.74
C THR A 45 -5.02 9.35 13.69
N THR A 46 -4.82 8.80 12.49
CA THR A 46 -4.20 7.48 12.31
C THR A 46 -2.68 7.54 12.36
N ASP A 47 -2.05 8.60 11.84
CA ASP A 47 -0.58 8.75 11.85
C ASP A 47 -0.04 8.96 13.29
N ASN A 48 -0.79 9.66 14.15
CA ASN A 48 -0.44 9.84 15.58
C ASN A 48 -0.55 8.55 16.42
N THR A 49 -1.27 7.53 15.94
CA THR A 49 -1.43 6.26 16.68
C THR A 49 -0.28 5.28 16.38
N ILE A 50 0.31 5.34 15.18
CA ILE A 50 1.39 4.42 14.79
C ILE A 50 2.73 4.83 15.43
N GLU A 51 3.00 6.14 15.56
CA GLU A 51 4.27 6.61 16.15
C GLU A 51 4.43 6.34 17.65
N ASN A 52 3.34 6.18 18.41
CA ASN A 52 3.40 5.92 19.85
C ASN A 52 3.56 4.43 20.24
N SER A 53 3.52 3.50 19.28
CA SER A 53 3.66 2.06 19.57
C SER A 53 5.10 1.54 19.41
N ALA A 54 6.02 2.36 18.87
CA ALA A 54 7.40 1.96 18.58
C ALA A 54 8.44 2.38 19.65
N VAL A 55 8.03 3.08 20.72
CA VAL A 55 8.95 3.72 21.69
C VAL A 55 9.07 2.95 23.03
N GLN A 56 8.39 1.81 23.22
CA GLN A 56 8.41 1.06 24.49
C GLN A 56 8.98 -0.36 24.40
N GLU A 57 10.05 -0.60 23.65
CA GLU A 57 10.88 -1.79 23.87
C GLU A 57 12.36 -1.45 23.66
N GLY A 58 12.96 -0.81 24.66
CA GLY A 58 14.42 -0.69 24.73
C GLY A 58 14.89 0.63 25.33
N GLU A 59 14.96 0.71 26.67
CA GLU A 59 16.03 1.45 27.36
C GLU A 59 16.05 1.09 28.86
N ALA A 60 16.99 0.19 29.19
CA ALA A 60 17.88 0.14 30.36
C ALA A 60 17.26 0.18 31.78
N SER A 61 17.47 -0.76 32.72
CA SER A 61 18.65 -1.55 33.06
C SER A 61 19.97 -0.75 33.06
N GLU A 62 20.15 0.15 34.03
CA GLU A 62 21.40 0.39 34.79
C GLU A 62 21.29 1.67 35.65
N GLY A 63 21.63 1.59 36.94
CA GLY A 63 21.68 2.77 37.82
C GLY A 63 21.69 2.46 39.32
N LYS A 64 22.73 1.78 39.78
CA LYS A 64 23.03 1.45 41.17
C LYS A 64 23.85 2.58 41.80
N ALA A 65 23.37 3.21 42.87
CA ALA A 65 24.15 3.90 43.91
C ALA A 65 23.27 4.13 45.14
#